data_AF-A0A1G2FYG6-F1
#
_entry.id   AF-A0A1G2FYG6-F1
#
_cell.length_a   1.000
_cell.length_b   1.000
_cell.length_c   1.000
_cell.angle_alpha   90.00
_cell.angle_beta   90.00
_cell.angle_gamma   90.00
#
_symmetry.space_group_name_H-M   'P 1'
#
loop_
_entity.id
_entity.type
_entity.pdbx_description
1 polymer ?
#
loop_
_entity_poly.entity_id
_entity_poly.type
_entity_poly.pdbx_seq_one_letter_code
_entity_poly.pdbx_strand_id
1 'polypeptide(L)' 'MENEYYTIKSAASLLGVTTLTLRNWDKQGKLIPYRHPFNNYRLYKKNQIEEILERLERRRDIPRKIEVALIEEKGE' A
#
# COMPACT_ATOMS: atom_id res chain seq x y z
N MET A 1 19.73 -8.92 10.00
CA MET A 1 19.69 -7.47 9.71
C MET A 1 18.35 -7.19 9.06
N GLU A 2 17.48 -6.45 9.73
CA GLU A 2 16.24 -5.99 9.10
C GLU A 2 16.58 -4.87 8.11
N ASN A 3 16.06 -4.95 6.89
CA ASN A 3 16.25 -3.87 5.92
C ASN A 3 15.36 -2.70 6.34
N GLU A 4 15.97 -1.56 6.65
CA GLU A 4 15.26 -0.32 6.97
C GLU A 4 14.41 0.18 5.77
N TYR A 5 14.75 -0.27 4.56
CA TYR A 5 14.10 0.10 3.32
C TYR A 5 13.70 -1.11 2.48
N TYR A 6 12.55 -0.99 1.83
CA TYR A 6 12.04 -1.95 0.86
C TYR A 6 12.05 -1.37 -0.55
N THR A 7 12.45 -2.20 -1.52
CA THR A 7 12.21 -1.88 -2.93
C THR A 7 10.72 -1.93 -3.25
N ILE A 8 10.30 -1.34 -4.36
CA ILE A 8 8.91 -1.43 -4.82
C ILE A 8 8.41 -2.86 -5.01
N LYS A 9 9.28 -3.79 -5.41
CA LYS A 9 8.90 -5.21 -5.58
C LYS A 9 8.68 -5.86 -4.22
N SER A 10 9.61 -5.66 -3.28
CA SER A 10 9.52 -6.21 -1.92
C SER A 10 8.31 -5.65 -1.18
N ALA A 11 8.10 -4.34 -1.22
CA ALA A 11 6.94 -3.68 -0.61
C ALA A 11 5.61 -4.19 -1.19
N ALA A 12 5.54 -4.36 -2.52
CA ALA A 12 4.33 -4.88 -3.18
C ALA A 12 4.00 -6.30 -2.71
N SER A 13 5.03 -7.15 -2.60
CA SER A 13 4.89 -8.52 -2.10
C SER A 13 4.42 -8.57 -0.64
N LEU A 14 4.97 -7.71 0.22
CA LEU A 14 4.60 -7.64 1.64
C LEU A 14 3.17 -7.17 1.83
N LEU A 15 2.76 -6.14 1.09
CA LEU A 15 1.42 -5.54 1.19
C LEU A 15 0.34 -6.36 0.45
N GLY A 16 0.73 -7.38 -0.31
CA GLY A 16 -0.20 -8.17 -1.13
C GLY A 16 -0.87 -7.36 -2.23
N VAL A 17 -0.17 -6.37 -2.79
CA VAL A 17 -0.66 -5.51 -3.88
C VAL A 17 0.27 -5.58 -5.09
N THR A 18 -0.19 -5.09 -6.24
CA THR A 18 0.69 -5.01 -7.42
C THR A 18 1.70 -3.88 -7.29
N THR A 19 2.84 -4.01 -7.97
CA THR A 19 3.81 -2.89 -8.07
C THR A 19 3.20 -1.65 -8.73
N LEU A 20 2.22 -1.81 -9.61
CA LEU A 20 1.46 -0.71 -10.21
C LEU A 20 0.64 0.06 -9.16
N THR A 21 0.00 -0.65 -8.24
CA THR A 21 -0.72 -0.04 -7.11
C THR A 21 0.20 0.86 -6.29
N LEU A 22 1.41 0.39 -5.97
CA LEU A 22 2.40 1.21 -5.26
C LEU A 22 2.87 2.41 -6.07
N ARG A 23 3.06 2.29 -7.39
CA ARG A 23 3.39 3.43 -8.26
C ARG A 23 2.27 4.47 -8.27
N ASN A 24 1.01 4.03 -8.24
CA ASN A 24 -0.14 4.93 -8.17
C ASN A 24 -0.21 5.63 -6.81
N TRP A 25 0.12 4.94 -5.71
CA TRP A 25 0.19 5.55 -4.38
C TRP A 25 1.33 6.57 -4.25
N ASP A 26 2.50 6.30 -4.84
CA ASP A 26 3.60 7.28 -4.99
C ASP A 26 3.10 8.54 -5.72
N LYS A 27 2.49 8.37 -6.90
CA LYS A 27 1.93 9.49 -7.68
C LYS A 27 0.86 10.28 -6.92
N GLN A 28 0.09 9.62 -6.07
CA GLN A 28 -0.97 10.24 -5.26
C GLN A 28 -0.47 10.81 -3.92
N GLY A 29 0.82 10.67 -3.59
CA GLY A 29 1.38 11.09 -2.31
C GLY A 29 0.94 10.24 -1.10
N LYS A 30 0.27 9.10 -1.34
CA LYS A 30 -0.17 8.17 -0.28
C LYS A 30 0.98 7.35 0.29
N LEU A 31 2.05 7.19 -0.48
CA LEU A 31 3.27 6.52 -0.08
C LEU A 31 4.44 7.34 -0.60
N ILE A 32 5.31 7.81 0.29
CA ILE A 32 6.40 8.74 -0.07
C ILE A 32 7.69 7.92 -0.23
N PRO A 33 8.20 7.71 -1.47
CA PRO A 33 9.46 7.00 -1.65
C PRO A 33 10.64 7.88 -1.25
N TYR A 34 11.59 7.27 -0.54
CA TYR A 34 12.96 7.74 -0.55
C TYR A 34 13.58 7.43 -1.91
N ARG A 35 14.23 8.43 -2.52
CA ARG A 35 14.91 8.25 -3.80
C ARG A 35 16.39 8.07 -3.58
N HIS A 36 16.90 6.93 -4.04
CA HIS A 36 18.32 6.62 -3.88
C HIS A 36 19.18 7.62 -4.68
N PRO A 37 20.22 8.24 -4.09
CA PRO A 37 20.90 9.40 -4.66
C PRO A 37 21.62 9.11 -5.99
N PHE A 38 22.02 7.86 -6.22
CA PHE A 38 22.83 7.51 -7.39
C PHE A 38 22.04 7.05 -8.61
N ASN A 39 20.83 6.52 -8.42
CA ASN A 39 20.08 5.85 -9.49
C ASN A 39 18.56 6.12 -9.43
N ASN A 40 18.13 6.99 -8.52
CA ASN A 40 16.75 7.46 -8.37
C ASN A 40 15.72 6.33 -8.17
N TYR A 41 16.17 5.15 -7.72
CA TYR A 41 15.29 4.05 -7.40
C TYR A 41 14.45 4.38 -6.17
N ARG A 42 13.20 3.91 -6.18
CA ARG A 42 12.24 4.10 -5.09
C ARG A 42 12.50 3.07 -4.01
N LEU A 43 12.74 3.59 -2.81
CA LEU A 43 12.87 2.85 -1.58
C LEU A 43 11.80 3.32 -0.61
N TYR A 44 11.19 2.40 0.13
CA TYR A 44 10.13 2.69 1.09
C TYR A 44 10.58 2.30 2.48
N LYS A 45 10.42 3.19 3.46
CA LYS A 45 10.82 2.91 4.84
C LYS A 45 9.97 1.79 5.43
N LYS A 46 10.56 0.94 6.26
CA LYS A 46 9.87 -0.14 6.97
C LYS A 46 8.61 0.36 7.68
N ASN A 47 8.73 1.43 8.47
CA ASN A 47 7.61 1.98 9.25
C ASN A 47 6.42 2.42 8.37
N GLN A 48 6.67 2.95 7.16
CA GLN A 48 5.59 3.31 6.24
C GLN A 48 4.86 2.07 5.69
N ILE A 49 5.62 1.00 5.41
CA ILE A 49 5.04 -0.26 4.95
C ILE A 49 4.21 -0.90 6.06
N GLU A 50 4.71 -0.90 7.30
CA GLU A 50 3.99 -1.43 8.48
C GLU A 50 2.69 -0.67 8.75
N GLU A 51 2.72 0.67 8.73
CA GLU A 51 1.50 1.49 8.91
C GLU A 51 0.42 1.17 7.86
N ILE A 52 0.84 1.01 6.60
CA ILE A 52 -0.07 0.64 5.52
C ILE A 52 -0.59 -0.79 5.72
N LEU A 53 0.27 -1.73 6.12
CA LEU A 53 -0.11 -3.11 6.36
C LEU A 53 -1.18 -3.19 7.46
N GLU A 54 -0.95 -2.54 8.60
CA GLU A 54 -1.94 -2.45 9.69
C GLU A 54 -3.27 -1.82 9.24
N ARG A 55 -3.20 -0.80 8.38
CA ARG A 55 -4.40 -0.16 7.81
C ARG A 55 -5.14 -1.09 6.85
N LEU A 56 -4.42 -1.90 6.07
CA LEU A 56 -5.00 -2.89 5.17
C LEU A 56 -5.65 -4.03 5.95
N GLU A 57 -5.01 -4.49 7.02
CA GLU A 57 -5.55 -5.51 7.93
C GLU A 57 -6.85 -5.04 8.59
N ARG A 58 -6.85 -3.84 9.19
CA ARG A 58 -8.07 -3.23 9.75
C ARG A 58 -9.21 -3.07 8.74
N ARG A 59 -8.91 -2.89 7.45
CA ARG A 59 -9.93 -2.83 6.39
C ARG A 59 -10.45 -4.20 5.99
N ARG A 60 -9.66 -5.26 6.16
CA ARG A 60 -10.10 -6.64 5.89
C ARG A 60 -11.08 -7.15 6.95
N ASP A 61 -11.10 -6.55 8.13
CA ASP A 61 -12.09 -6.81 9.18
C ASP A 61 -13.48 -6.22 8.87
N ILE A 62 -13.62 -5.43 7.80
CA ILE A 62 -14.93 -5.07 7.25
C ILE A 62 -15.30 -6.17 6.24
N PRO A 63 -16.29 -7.03 6.52
CA PRO A 63 -16.68 -8.05 5.58
C PRO A 63 -17.12 -7.37 4.28
N ARG A 64 -16.46 -7.74 3.19
CA ARG A 64 -16.70 -7.29 1.80
C ARG A 64 -18.19 -7.28 1.41
N LYS A 65 -19.01 -8.08 2.11
CA LYS A 65 -20.46 -8.16 1.99
C LYS A 65 -21.20 -6.86 2.36
N ILE A 66 -20.68 -6.06 3.31
CA ILE A 66 -21.27 -4.77 3.69
C ILE A 66 -21.04 -3.72 2.59
N GLU A 67 -19.88 -3.74 1.93
CA GLU A 67 -19.53 -2.79 0.87
C GLU A 67 -20.38 -3.00 -0.40
N VAL A 68 -20.75 -4.25 -0.71
CA VAL A 68 -21.67 -4.56 -1.82
C VAL A 68 -23.11 -4.20 -1.45
N ALA A 69 -23.57 -4.51 -0.24
CA ALA A 69 -24.95 -4.23 0.19
C ALA A 69 -25.28 -2.73 0.24
N LEU A 70 -24.31 -1.87 0.62
CA LEU A 70 -24.49 -0.41 0.65
C LEU A 70 -24.59 0.24 -0.76
N ILE A 71 -24.14 -0.46 -1.80
CA ILE A 71 -24.27 0.01 -3.19
C ILE A 71 -25.66 -0.35 -3.74
N GLU A 72 -26.23 -1.49 -3.33
CA GLU A 72 -27.56 -1.93 -3.78
C GLU A 72 -28.70 -1.09 -3.17
N GLU A 73 -28.57 -0.60 -1.93
CA GLU A 73 -29.61 0.22 -1.30
C GLU A 73 -29.69 1.68 -1.78
N LYS A 74 -28.71 2.18 -2.56
CA LYS A 74 -28.74 3.55 -3.11
C LYS A 74 -29.21 3.61 -4.57
N GLY A 75 -29.68 2.49 -5.11
CA GLY A 75 -30.12 2.34 -6.50
C GLY A 75 -31.63 2.35 -6.72
N GLU A 76 -32.43 2.74 -5.73
CA GLU A 76 -33.89 2.93 -5.85
C GLU A 76 -34.27 4.40 -5.62
#